data_AF-A0A522SUL6-F1
#
_entry.id   AF-A0A522SUL6-F1
#
_cell.length_a   1.000
_cell.length_b   1.000
_cell.length_c   1.000
_cell.angle_alpha   90.00
_cell.angle_beta   90.00
_cell.angle_gamma   90.00
#
_symmetry.space_group_name_H-M   'P 1'
#
loop_
_entity.id
_entity.type
_entity.pdbx_description
1 polymer ?
#
loop_
_entity_poly.entity_id
_entity_poly.type
_entity_poly.pdbx_seq_one_letter_code
_entity_poly.pdbx_strand_id
1 'polypeptide(L)'
;MTWWRRGRWVLALLVVVGVGWLYFGHAGQSASSPAQREADAAALRDPALIARGEYLATVGDCAACHTARDGQRYAGGRSLGTPFGDVPAPNITPDPDTGIGRWSVDDFWRALHEGKGRQGELLYPVFSYTSFTKVSRDDALAIFAYLKSLPPVHRPDTELGLGFPYNVRNSLVAWRALYFKPGEFRPDPAKPPEWNRGAYLVQGLGHCNECHTTRDSLGGIAPERHLTGGQIPQLDWYAPDLSTQAGGGLDGWRAQDIVDLLKTGQSAKGTAFGPMADVVRNSTQHLSDADLQAVATYLQSLPPRPQPVTAPFTQAASHEQGGQLYAQRCADCHGKDGRGVAGVYPPLDGNTSVTEPTGINAIRSVLLGGFAPATAGNPQPYSMPPFAQSLSDKDVAAVVSYIRQSWSNKAAAVQPADVGNYRNTPVD
;
A
#
# COMPACT_ATOMS: atom_id res chain seq x y z
N MET A 1 31.41 27.29 37.46
CA MET A 1 30.14 27.99 37.10
C MET A 1 29.45 27.49 35.83
N THR A 2 29.99 26.50 35.10
CA THR A 2 29.46 26.06 33.79
C THR A 2 28.49 24.86 33.84
N TRP A 3 28.53 24.06 34.91
CA TRP A 3 27.66 22.88 35.07
C TRP A 3 26.21 23.24 35.46
N TRP A 4 26.04 24.22 36.35
CA TRP A 4 24.72 24.69 36.80
C TRP A 4 23.91 25.37 35.69
N ARG A 5 24.58 26.05 34.75
CA ARG A 5 23.93 26.65 33.57
C ARG A 5 23.42 25.58 32.60
N ARG A 6 24.18 24.50 32.36
CA ARG A 6 23.75 23.37 31.50
C ARG A 6 22.58 22.59 32.11
N GLY A 7 22.59 22.37 33.43
CA GLY A 7 21.47 21.76 34.15
C GLY A 7 20.16 22.54 34.04
N ARG A 8 20.22 23.88 34.08
CA ARG A 8 19.04 24.75 33.93
C ARG A 8 18.45 24.73 32.53
N TRP A 9 19.28 24.61 31.49
CA TRP A 9 18.79 24.48 30.11
C TRP A 9 18.12 23.13 29.87
N VAL A 10 18.69 22.04 30.40
CA VAL A 10 18.07 20.70 30.32
C VAL A 10 16.75 20.67 31.09
N LEU A 11 16.69 21.26 32.30
CA LEU A 11 15.45 21.34 33.06
C LEU A 11 14.39 22.20 32.36
N ALA A 12 14.79 23.33 31.77
CA ALA A 12 13.87 24.19 31.01
C ALA A 12 13.34 23.47 29.76
N LEU A 13 14.18 22.70 29.06
CA LEU A 13 13.77 21.92 27.90
C LEU A 13 12.83 20.77 28.29
N LEU A 14 13.11 20.09 29.41
CA LEU A 14 12.22 19.06 29.96
C LEU A 14 10.88 19.64 30.45
N VAL A 15 10.87 20.85 31.02
CA VAL A 15 9.64 21.54 31.42
C VAL A 15 8.86 22.01 30.19
N VAL A 16 9.51 22.55 29.16
CA VAL A 16 8.84 22.93 27.90
C VAL A 16 8.28 21.71 27.17
N VAL A 17 9.01 20.59 27.14
CA VAL A 17 8.51 19.32 26.60
C VAL A 17 7.38 18.76 27.46
N GLY A 18 7.47 18.84 28.79
CA GLY A 18 6.42 18.38 29.71
C GLY A 18 5.15 19.23 29.66
N VAL A 19 5.29 20.56 29.54
CA VAL A 19 4.17 21.49 29.38
C VAL A 19 3.57 21.38 27.98
N GLY A 20 4.39 21.19 26.94
CA GLY A 20 3.93 20.87 25.59
C GLY A 20 3.18 19.52 25.53
N TRP A 21 3.64 18.52 26.29
CA TRP A 21 2.97 17.23 26.44
C TRP A 21 1.61 17.36 27.15
N LEU A 22 1.50 18.21 28.17
CA LEU A 22 0.23 18.49 28.86
C LEU A 22 -0.73 19.34 28.00
N TYR A 23 -0.23 20.34 27.26
CA TYR A 23 -1.07 21.23 26.45
C TYR A 23 -1.51 20.61 25.12
N PHE A 24 -0.65 19.84 24.45
CA PHE A 24 -0.99 19.18 23.18
C PHE A 24 -1.45 17.73 23.34
N GLY A 25 -1.22 17.09 24.49
CA GLY A 25 -1.72 15.75 24.78
C GLY A 25 -3.24 15.70 25.07
N HIS A 26 -3.87 16.85 25.33
CA HIS A 26 -5.28 16.96 25.73
C HIS A 26 -6.13 17.85 24.81
N ALA A 27 -5.64 18.22 23.63
CA ALA A 27 -6.51 18.72 22.55
C ALA A 27 -7.31 17.56 21.93
N GLY A 28 -7.96 16.76 22.77
CA GLY A 28 -8.92 15.74 22.36
C GLY A 28 -10.26 16.41 22.12
N GLN A 29 -10.86 16.13 20.97
CA GLN A 29 -12.25 16.48 20.71
C GLN A 29 -13.11 16.02 21.89
N SER A 30 -13.95 16.91 22.41
CA SER A 30 -14.86 16.60 23.51
C SER A 30 -15.69 15.37 23.13
N ALA A 31 -15.75 14.38 24.03
CA ALA A 31 -16.57 13.19 23.83
C ALA A 31 -17.98 13.57 23.37
N SER A 32 -18.54 12.84 22.40
CA SER A 32 -19.89 13.09 21.89
C SER A 32 -20.91 13.27 23.02
N SER A 33 -21.84 14.19 22.85
CA SER A 33 -22.95 14.37 23.79
C SER A 33 -23.85 13.13 23.82
N PRO A 34 -24.62 12.88 24.90
CA PRO A 34 -25.60 11.80 24.94
C PRO A 34 -26.57 11.80 23.75
N ALA A 35 -27.03 12.98 23.32
CA ALA A 35 -27.92 13.14 22.17
C ALA A 35 -27.24 12.76 20.84
N GLN A 36 -25.95 13.08 20.68
CA GLN A 36 -25.18 12.65 19.51
C GLN A 36 -24.96 11.13 19.49
N ARG A 37 -24.73 10.50 20.64
CA ARG A 37 -24.61 9.04 20.72
C ARG A 37 -25.92 8.33 20.36
N GLU A 38 -27.05 8.88 20.76
CA GLU A 38 -28.37 8.33 20.43
C GLU A 38 -28.68 8.50 18.93
N ALA A 39 -28.38 9.67 18.36
CA ALA A 39 -28.50 9.92 16.92
C ALA A 39 -27.57 9.00 16.10
N ASP A 40 -26.31 8.84 16.52
CA ASP A 40 -25.36 7.92 15.90
C ASP A 40 -25.90 6.49 15.96
N ALA A 41 -26.40 6.01 17.11
CA ALA A 41 -26.95 4.67 17.26
C ALA A 41 -28.17 4.40 16.35
N ALA A 42 -29.01 5.41 16.12
CA ALA A 42 -30.10 5.32 15.15
C ALA A 42 -29.57 5.27 13.71
N ALA A 43 -28.58 6.11 13.38
CA ALA A 43 -27.95 6.15 12.06
C ALA A 43 -27.28 4.82 11.68
N LEU A 44 -26.68 4.09 12.64
CA LEU A 44 -26.05 2.78 12.37
C LEU A 44 -27.00 1.72 11.80
N ARG A 45 -28.32 1.92 11.88
CA ARG A 45 -29.33 1.00 11.33
C ARG A 45 -29.87 1.44 9.98
N ASP A 46 -29.46 2.59 9.47
CA ASP A 46 -29.88 3.09 8.16
C ASP A 46 -29.30 2.22 7.03
N PRO A 47 -30.13 1.56 6.22
CA PRO A 47 -29.68 0.74 5.09
C PRO A 47 -28.81 1.51 4.08
N ALA A 48 -29.08 2.81 3.85
CA ALA A 48 -28.30 3.61 2.90
C ALA A 48 -26.89 3.89 3.45
N LEU A 49 -26.78 4.15 4.75
CA LEU A 49 -25.49 4.34 5.42
C LEU A 49 -24.68 3.04 5.43
N ILE A 50 -25.33 1.90 5.71
CA ILE A 50 -24.69 0.57 5.67
C ILE A 50 -24.18 0.25 4.26
N ALA A 51 -24.98 0.49 3.22
CA ALA A 51 -24.56 0.25 1.83
C ALA A 51 -23.38 1.14 1.41
N ARG A 52 -23.37 2.41 1.82
CA ARG A 52 -22.20 3.29 1.65
C ARG A 52 -20.98 2.76 2.41
N GLY A 53 -21.19 2.29 3.64
CA GLY A 53 -20.15 1.70 4.48
C GLY A 53 -19.53 0.45 3.87
N GLU A 54 -20.34 -0.41 3.25
CA GLU A 54 -19.89 -1.60 2.54
C GLU A 54 -18.96 -1.24 1.38
N TYR A 55 -19.37 -0.25 0.57
CA TYR A 55 -18.55 0.27 -0.52
C TYR A 55 -17.21 0.77 0.02
N LEU A 56 -17.24 1.65 1.02
CA LEU A 56 -16.04 2.28 1.60
C LEU A 56 -15.11 1.26 2.28
N ALA A 57 -15.66 0.28 3.00
CA ALA A 57 -14.88 -0.79 3.64
C ALA A 57 -14.25 -1.74 2.63
N THR A 58 -14.87 -1.89 1.46
CA THR A 58 -14.34 -2.68 0.35
C THR A 58 -13.22 -1.93 -0.37
N VAL A 59 -13.47 -0.68 -0.80
CA VAL A 59 -12.45 0.11 -1.53
C VAL A 59 -11.34 0.67 -0.65
N GLY A 60 -11.56 0.73 0.66
CA GLY A 60 -10.52 0.96 1.67
C GLY A 60 -9.77 -0.31 2.09
N ASP A 61 -9.99 -1.41 1.37
CA ASP A 61 -9.28 -2.70 1.48
C ASP A 61 -9.25 -3.31 2.89
N CYS A 62 -10.25 -3.01 3.72
CA CYS A 62 -10.26 -3.43 5.12
C CYS A 62 -10.22 -4.96 5.27
N ALA A 63 -10.84 -5.67 4.32
CA ALA A 63 -10.91 -7.13 4.33
C ALA A 63 -9.56 -7.79 4.05
N ALA A 64 -8.68 -7.17 3.25
CA ALA A 64 -7.37 -7.73 2.93
C ALA A 64 -6.47 -7.87 4.16
N CYS A 65 -6.57 -6.92 5.10
CA CYS A 65 -5.86 -6.99 6.37
C CYS A 65 -6.63 -7.77 7.43
N HIS A 66 -7.95 -7.54 7.56
CA HIS A 66 -8.73 -8.11 8.65
C HIS A 66 -9.37 -9.48 8.33
N THR A 67 -8.83 -10.24 7.38
CA THR A 67 -9.32 -11.58 7.06
C THR A 67 -8.14 -12.54 6.88
N ALA A 68 -8.08 -13.60 7.70
CA ALA A 68 -7.14 -14.70 7.48
C ALA A 68 -7.49 -15.49 6.20
N ARG A 69 -6.52 -16.17 5.59
CA ARG A 69 -6.68 -16.93 4.33
C ARG A 69 -7.88 -17.89 4.33
N ASP A 70 -8.08 -18.59 5.44
CA ASP A 70 -9.20 -19.53 5.67
C ASP A 70 -10.14 -19.02 6.79
N GLY A 71 -10.19 -17.70 6.98
CA GLY A 71 -10.96 -17.03 8.03
C GLY A 71 -12.30 -16.49 7.56
N GLN A 72 -13.17 -16.19 8.52
CA GLN A 72 -14.37 -15.40 8.24
C GLN A 72 -13.97 -13.94 7.96
N ARG A 73 -14.63 -13.33 6.98
CA ARG A 73 -14.35 -11.95 6.55
C ARG A 73 -14.40 -11.00 7.76
N TYR A 74 -13.39 -10.14 7.88
CA TYR A 74 -13.26 -9.15 8.97
C TYR A 74 -12.97 -9.70 10.38
N ALA A 75 -12.88 -11.02 10.55
CA ALA A 75 -12.62 -11.64 11.85
C ALA A 75 -11.15 -11.50 12.32
N GLY A 76 -10.29 -10.85 11.55
CA GLY A 76 -8.86 -10.69 11.86
C GLY A 76 -8.07 -11.97 11.62
N GLY A 77 -6.88 -12.03 12.21
CA GLY A 77 -6.02 -13.22 12.23
C GLY A 77 -5.06 -13.38 11.07
N ARG A 78 -5.02 -12.43 10.13
CA ARG A 78 -3.88 -12.30 9.20
C ARG A 78 -2.73 -11.65 9.94
N SER A 79 -1.53 -12.21 9.81
CA SER A 79 -0.31 -11.58 10.33
C SER A 79 0.39 -10.77 9.24
N LEU A 80 0.66 -9.50 9.50
CA LEU A 80 1.37 -8.61 8.59
C LEU A 80 2.85 -8.57 9.01
N GLY A 81 3.72 -9.07 8.15
CA GLY A 81 5.17 -9.00 8.36
C GLY A 81 5.68 -7.59 8.17
N THR A 82 6.51 -7.12 9.10
CA THR A 82 7.22 -5.83 9.01
C THR A 82 8.71 -6.03 9.29
N PRO A 83 9.59 -5.05 9.01
CA PRO A 83 11.00 -5.14 9.39
C PRO A 83 11.22 -5.24 10.91
N PHE A 84 10.18 -4.93 11.69
CA PHE A 84 10.22 -4.81 13.14
C PHE A 84 9.57 -6.02 13.86
N GLY A 85 9.06 -6.98 13.08
CA GLY A 85 8.33 -8.15 13.55
C GLY A 85 6.92 -8.22 12.97
N ASP A 86 6.20 -9.25 13.39
CA ASP A 86 4.87 -9.58 12.87
C ASP A 86 3.78 -8.86 13.66
N VAL A 87 2.81 -8.28 12.93
CA VAL A 87 1.65 -7.61 13.53
C VAL A 87 0.36 -8.30 13.09
N PRO A 88 -0.30 -9.06 13.97
CA PRO A 88 -1.60 -9.64 13.68
C PRO A 88 -2.68 -8.57 13.57
N ALA A 89 -3.49 -8.65 12.52
CA ALA A 89 -4.67 -7.82 12.36
C ALA A 89 -5.79 -8.27 13.32
N PRO A 90 -6.39 -7.35 14.10
CA PRO A 90 -7.42 -7.68 15.06
C PRO A 90 -8.75 -8.02 14.37
N ASN A 91 -9.65 -8.62 15.13
CA ASN A 91 -11.04 -8.82 14.72
C ASN A 91 -11.81 -7.49 14.72
N ILE A 92 -12.48 -7.16 13.61
CA ILE A 92 -13.30 -5.94 13.49
C ILE A 92 -14.78 -6.23 13.24
N THR A 93 -15.22 -7.46 13.51
CA THR A 93 -16.65 -7.82 13.54
C THR A 93 -17.33 -7.25 14.79
N PRO A 94 -18.67 -7.23 14.90
CA PRO A 94 -19.35 -6.64 16.05
C PRO A 94 -19.34 -7.53 17.31
N ASP A 95 -18.48 -8.55 17.37
CA ASP A 95 -18.28 -9.35 18.58
C ASP A 95 -17.90 -8.46 19.78
N PRO A 96 -18.58 -8.58 20.93
CA PRO A 96 -18.38 -7.67 22.07
C PRO A 96 -17.09 -7.90 22.83
N ASP A 97 -16.47 -9.07 22.72
CA ASP A 97 -15.34 -9.45 23.58
C ASP A 97 -14.01 -9.41 22.82
N THR A 98 -14.04 -9.76 21.54
CA THR A 98 -12.86 -9.85 20.67
C THR A 98 -12.90 -8.91 19.48
N GLY A 99 -14.07 -8.34 19.17
CA GLY A 99 -14.25 -7.43 18.03
C GLY A 99 -14.49 -5.97 18.44
N ILE A 100 -15.09 -5.21 17.52
CA ILE A 100 -15.49 -3.81 17.75
C ILE A 100 -16.87 -3.68 18.40
N GLY A 101 -17.40 -4.76 18.97
CA GLY A 101 -18.76 -4.82 19.51
C GLY A 101 -19.06 -3.74 20.55
N ARG A 102 -18.10 -3.44 21.42
CA ARG A 102 -18.18 -2.43 22.49
C ARG A 102 -17.56 -1.08 22.14
N TRP A 103 -17.20 -0.85 20.89
CA TRP A 103 -16.66 0.42 20.42
C TRP A 103 -17.82 1.39 20.16
N SER A 104 -17.60 2.66 20.46
CA SER A 104 -18.45 3.76 19.98
C SER A 104 -17.96 4.26 18.62
N VAL A 105 -18.80 5.06 17.95
CA VAL A 105 -18.41 5.77 16.71
C VAL A 105 -17.16 6.62 16.96
N ASP A 106 -17.07 7.28 18.11
CA ASP A 106 -15.91 8.10 18.46
C ASP A 106 -14.65 7.25 18.70
N ASP A 107 -14.77 6.03 19.24
CA ASP A 107 -13.62 5.14 19.40
C ASP A 107 -13.08 4.70 18.03
N PHE A 108 -14.00 4.33 17.13
CA PHE A 108 -13.65 3.93 15.77
C PHE A 108 -13.05 5.11 14.98
N TRP A 109 -13.65 6.29 15.09
CA TRP A 109 -13.13 7.52 14.52
C TRP A 109 -11.72 7.83 15.03
N ARG A 110 -11.47 7.79 16.35
CA ARG A 110 -10.13 8.03 16.91
C ARG A 110 -9.10 6.99 16.47
N ALA A 111 -9.50 5.75 16.25
CA ALA A 111 -8.59 4.74 15.71
C ALA A 111 -8.14 5.13 14.29
N LEU A 112 -9.07 5.39 13.37
CA LEU A 112 -8.74 5.80 12.00
C LEU A 112 -8.04 7.16 11.95
N HIS A 113 -8.53 8.12 12.72
CA HIS A 113 -8.15 9.53 12.62
C HIS A 113 -6.90 9.88 13.40
N GLU A 114 -6.68 9.23 14.54
CA GLU A 114 -5.59 9.53 15.46
C GLU A 114 -4.68 8.34 15.71
N GLY A 115 -4.98 7.13 15.24
CA GLY A 115 -4.20 5.93 15.57
C GLY A 115 -4.25 5.57 17.06
N LYS A 116 -5.41 5.77 17.70
CA LYS A 116 -5.64 5.45 19.12
C LYS A 116 -6.73 4.38 19.25
N GLY A 117 -6.43 3.31 19.96
CA GLY A 117 -7.39 2.25 20.25
C GLY A 117 -8.45 2.68 21.27
N ARG A 118 -9.38 1.76 21.55
CA ARG A 118 -10.55 2.03 22.41
C ARG A 118 -10.18 2.51 23.81
N GLN A 119 -9.07 2.01 24.38
CA GLN A 119 -8.62 2.37 25.73
C GLN A 119 -7.62 3.56 25.72
N GLY A 120 -7.41 4.18 24.55
CA GLY A 120 -6.49 5.31 24.37
C GLY A 120 -5.04 4.89 24.10
N GLU A 121 -4.76 3.60 24.03
CA GLU A 121 -3.47 3.06 23.64
C GLU A 121 -3.11 3.46 22.20
N LEU A 122 -1.82 3.75 21.96
CA LEU A 122 -1.35 4.04 20.61
C LEU A 122 -1.35 2.75 19.76
N LEU A 123 -1.90 2.85 18.57
CA LEU A 123 -1.87 1.79 17.56
C LEU A 123 -0.56 1.88 16.77
N TYR A 124 -0.05 0.73 16.33
CA TYR A 124 1.12 0.67 15.46
C TYR A 124 0.76 1.15 14.05
N PRO A 125 1.66 1.89 13.36
CA PRO A 125 1.37 2.53 12.08
C PRO A 125 1.16 1.57 10.90
N VAL A 126 1.40 0.26 11.10
CA VAL A 126 0.95 -0.77 10.15
C VAL A 126 -0.57 -0.77 9.98
N PHE A 127 -1.32 -0.35 11.01
CA PHE A 127 -2.66 0.17 10.81
C PHE A 127 -2.50 1.58 10.26
N SER A 128 -2.68 1.75 8.95
CA SER A 128 -2.36 2.95 8.15
C SER A 128 -3.16 4.22 8.50
N TYR A 129 -3.28 4.54 9.79
CA TYR A 129 -3.91 5.76 10.32
C TYR A 129 -3.22 7.04 9.82
N THR A 130 -1.97 6.94 9.36
CA THR A 130 -1.26 8.03 8.67
C THR A 130 -1.96 8.48 7.39
N SER A 131 -2.61 7.56 6.69
CA SER A 131 -3.49 7.84 5.54
C SER A 131 -4.95 7.96 5.96
N PHE A 132 -5.47 7.03 6.78
CA PHE A 132 -6.88 7.05 7.19
C PHE A 132 -7.27 8.32 7.97
N THR A 133 -6.32 9.07 8.51
CA THR A 133 -6.60 10.41 9.06
C THR A 133 -7.29 11.36 8.09
N LYS A 134 -7.16 11.11 6.78
CA LYS A 134 -7.84 11.86 5.72
C LYS A 134 -9.31 11.49 5.52
N VAL A 135 -9.74 10.32 6.01
CA VAL A 135 -11.13 9.86 5.93
C VAL A 135 -12.02 10.82 6.71
N SER A 136 -13.18 11.16 6.15
CA SER A 136 -14.14 12.07 6.81
C SER A 136 -14.87 11.36 7.95
N ARG A 137 -15.33 12.10 8.96
CA ARG A 137 -16.13 11.50 10.04
C ARG A 137 -17.38 10.78 9.53
N ASP A 138 -18.02 11.31 8.49
CA ASP A 138 -19.21 10.70 7.88
C ASP A 138 -18.89 9.36 7.19
N ASP A 139 -17.74 9.27 6.50
CA ASP A 139 -17.29 8.01 5.90
C ASP A 139 -16.87 6.99 6.97
N ALA A 140 -16.22 7.44 8.04
CA ALA A 140 -15.90 6.57 9.17
C ALA A 140 -17.16 6.05 9.87
N LEU A 141 -18.19 6.88 10.04
CA LEU A 141 -19.50 6.47 10.55
C LEU A 141 -20.15 5.44 9.62
N ALA A 142 -20.10 5.64 8.30
CA ALA A 142 -20.64 4.68 7.34
C ALA A 142 -19.93 3.32 7.42
N ILE A 143 -18.59 3.32 7.39
CA ILE A 143 -17.79 2.10 7.54
C ILE A 143 -18.14 1.40 8.86
N PHE A 144 -18.24 2.14 9.96
CA PHE A 144 -18.61 1.58 11.25
C PHE A 144 -20.02 0.97 11.24
N ALA A 145 -21.01 1.64 10.64
CA ALA A 145 -22.37 1.11 10.47
C ALA A 145 -22.35 -0.24 9.72
N TYR A 146 -21.60 -0.33 8.63
CA TYR A 146 -21.43 -1.58 7.89
C TYR A 146 -20.81 -2.67 8.75
N LEU A 147 -19.66 -2.42 9.38
CA LEU A 147 -19.00 -3.41 10.23
C LEU A 147 -19.89 -3.87 11.39
N LYS A 148 -20.69 -2.96 11.96
CA LYS A 148 -21.66 -3.25 13.03
C LYS A 148 -22.86 -4.08 12.57
N SER A 149 -23.14 -4.11 11.26
CA SER A 149 -24.23 -4.90 10.67
C SER A 149 -23.86 -6.37 10.39
N LEU A 150 -22.56 -6.69 10.42
CA LEU A 150 -22.05 -8.03 10.10
C LEU A 150 -22.38 -9.06 11.21
N PRO A 151 -22.35 -10.37 10.89
CA PRO A 151 -22.37 -11.41 11.92
C PRO A 151 -21.15 -11.26 12.86
N PRO A 152 -21.35 -11.37 14.20
CA PRO A 152 -20.22 -11.37 15.14
C PRO A 152 -19.43 -12.67 15.02
N VAL A 153 -18.11 -12.56 15.09
CA VAL A 153 -17.19 -13.69 15.09
C VAL A 153 -16.33 -13.59 16.33
N HIS A 154 -16.33 -14.60 17.19
CA HIS A 154 -15.48 -14.61 18.37
C HIS A 154 -14.10 -15.17 18.01
N ARG A 155 -13.08 -14.31 17.97
CA ARG A 155 -11.69 -14.68 17.68
C ARG A 155 -10.75 -13.81 18.52
N PRO A 156 -10.16 -14.35 19.60
CA PRO A 156 -9.22 -13.62 20.42
C PRO A 156 -8.06 -13.03 19.64
N ASP A 157 -7.59 -11.86 20.07
CA ASP A 157 -6.41 -11.23 19.52
C ASP A 157 -5.18 -12.13 19.68
N THR A 158 -4.32 -12.08 18.68
CA THR A 158 -3.01 -12.74 18.72
C THR A 158 -1.98 -11.78 19.29
N GLU A 159 -1.02 -12.30 20.06
CA GLU A 159 0.06 -11.48 20.61
C GLU A 159 0.92 -10.85 19.51
N LEU A 160 1.41 -9.64 19.77
CA LEU A 160 2.31 -8.93 18.86
C LEU A 160 3.65 -9.65 18.76
N GLY A 161 4.11 -9.92 17.54
CA GLY A 161 5.42 -10.50 17.25
C GLY A 161 6.56 -9.47 17.18
N LEU A 162 6.42 -8.33 17.86
CA LEU A 162 7.42 -7.25 17.82
C LEU A 162 8.54 -7.48 18.83
N GLY A 163 9.79 -7.35 18.39
CA GLY A 163 10.98 -7.43 19.24
C GLY A 163 11.28 -6.11 19.97
N PHE A 164 12.12 -6.17 21.00
CA PHE A 164 12.69 -4.95 21.59
C PHE A 164 13.57 -4.22 20.55
N PRO A 165 13.51 -2.87 20.44
CA PRO A 165 12.74 -1.93 21.26
C PRO A 165 11.31 -1.62 20.78
N TYR A 166 10.87 -2.20 19.66
CA TYR A 166 9.61 -1.88 18.98
C TYR A 166 8.36 -2.35 19.74
N ASN A 167 8.49 -3.33 20.63
CA ASN A 167 7.43 -3.75 21.55
C ASN A 167 7.09 -2.71 22.64
N VAL A 168 7.94 -1.72 22.86
CA VAL A 168 7.69 -0.65 23.84
C VAL A 168 6.74 0.36 23.24
N ARG A 169 5.43 0.20 23.48
CA ARG A 169 4.36 1.02 22.88
C ARG A 169 4.54 2.54 23.03
N ASN A 170 5.13 3.01 24.12
CA ASN A 170 5.39 4.44 24.34
C ASN A 170 6.41 5.03 23.37
N SER A 171 7.25 4.22 22.71
CA SER A 171 8.14 4.68 21.65
C SER A 171 7.39 5.31 20.47
N LEU A 172 6.11 4.92 20.28
CA LEU A 172 5.25 5.49 19.24
C LEU A 172 4.98 6.99 19.44
N VAL A 173 5.12 7.54 20.66
CA VAL A 173 5.00 8.99 20.88
C VAL A 173 6.05 9.74 20.07
N ALA A 174 7.31 9.29 20.11
CA ALA A 174 8.40 9.89 19.37
C ALA A 174 8.22 9.68 17.86
N TRP A 175 7.84 8.46 17.44
CA TRP A 175 7.59 8.14 16.04
C TRP A 175 6.50 9.05 15.44
N ARG A 176 5.40 9.25 16.16
CA ARG A 176 4.28 10.09 15.72
C ARG A 176 4.68 11.55 15.59
N ALA A 177 5.51 12.06 16.50
CA ALA A 177 6.03 13.43 16.40
C ALA A 177 6.85 13.67 15.13
N LEU A 178 7.48 12.62 14.57
CA LEU A 178 8.26 12.69 13.34
C LEU A 178 7.41 12.50 12.08
N TYR A 179 6.47 11.55 12.09
CA TYR A 179 5.83 11.05 10.86
C TYR A 179 4.31 11.23 10.78
N PHE A 180 3.66 11.74 11.84
CA PHE A 180 2.19 11.81 11.86
C PHE A 180 1.65 13.21 12.14
N LYS A 181 0.82 13.69 11.22
CA LYS A 181 0.03 14.90 11.38
C LYS A 181 -1.45 14.56 11.16
N PRO A 182 -2.28 14.54 12.22
CA PRO A 182 -3.69 14.23 12.07
C PRO A 182 -4.41 15.33 11.28
N GLY A 183 -5.41 14.95 10.50
CA GLY A 183 -6.33 15.88 9.87
C GLY A 183 -7.00 15.33 8.63
N GLU A 184 -8.31 15.59 8.54
CA GLU A 184 -9.19 15.18 7.45
C GLU A 184 -8.69 15.74 6.12
N PHE A 185 -9.07 15.07 5.03
CA PHE A 185 -8.89 15.64 3.71
C PHE A 185 -9.69 16.95 3.60
N ARG A 186 -9.02 18.00 3.14
CA ARG A 186 -9.64 19.29 2.84
C ARG A 186 -9.59 19.50 1.33
N PRO A 187 -10.74 19.55 0.64
CA PRO A 187 -10.78 19.83 -0.78
C PRO A 187 -10.04 21.14 -1.10
N ASP A 188 -9.20 21.11 -2.12
CA ASP A 188 -8.56 22.30 -2.67
C ASP A 188 -9.59 23.05 -3.54
N PRO A 189 -9.98 24.29 -3.19
CA PRO A 189 -10.97 25.05 -3.95
C PRO A 189 -10.48 25.45 -5.35
N ALA A 190 -9.17 25.40 -5.61
CA ALA A 190 -8.59 25.65 -6.93
C ALA A 190 -8.62 24.42 -7.85
N LYS A 191 -9.07 23.26 -7.34
CA LYS A 191 -9.12 22.00 -8.08
C LYS A 191 -10.56 21.57 -8.33
N PRO A 192 -10.85 20.92 -9.48
CA PRO A 192 -12.18 20.42 -9.77
C PRO A 192 -12.59 19.34 -8.76
N PRO A 193 -13.91 19.13 -8.54
CA PRO A 193 -14.40 18.13 -7.58
C PRO A 193 -13.86 16.73 -7.82
N GLU A 194 -13.73 16.32 -9.07
CA GLU A 194 -13.18 15.02 -9.47
C GLU A 194 -11.72 14.84 -9.00
N TRP A 195 -10.88 15.86 -9.16
CA TRP A 195 -9.51 15.81 -8.67
C TRP A 195 -9.47 15.66 -7.15
N ASN A 196 -10.31 16.41 -6.43
CA ASN A 196 -10.42 16.33 -4.98
C ASN A 196 -10.89 14.95 -4.52
N ARG A 197 -11.81 14.31 -5.26
CA ARG A 197 -12.24 12.94 -5.00
C ARG A 197 -11.10 11.94 -5.19
N GLY A 198 -10.34 12.06 -6.27
CA GLY A 198 -9.17 11.21 -6.52
C GLY A 198 -8.09 11.38 -5.45
N ALA A 199 -7.80 12.63 -5.08
CA ALA A 199 -6.86 12.95 -4.02
C ALA A 199 -7.28 12.33 -2.67
N TYR A 200 -8.56 12.42 -2.31
CA TYR A 200 -9.13 11.78 -1.12
C TYR A 200 -8.95 10.25 -1.13
N LEU A 201 -9.26 9.60 -2.26
CA LEU A 201 -9.16 8.15 -2.40
C LEU A 201 -7.69 7.70 -2.33
N VAL A 202 -6.78 8.37 -3.05
CA VAL A 202 -5.38 7.96 -3.13
C VAL A 202 -4.60 8.24 -1.84
N GLN A 203 -4.82 9.40 -1.21
CA GLN A 203 -4.08 9.81 -0.01
C GLN A 203 -4.73 9.32 1.29
N GLY A 204 -6.02 9.00 1.25
CA GLY A 204 -6.82 8.64 2.40
C GLY A 204 -7.27 7.20 2.35
N LEU A 205 -8.50 6.98 1.90
CA LEU A 205 -9.19 5.70 2.04
C LEU A 205 -8.47 4.53 1.35
N GLY A 206 -7.96 4.73 0.14
CA GLY A 206 -7.18 3.71 -0.60
C GLY A 206 -5.68 3.72 -0.28
N HIS A 207 -5.22 4.65 0.57
CA HIS A 207 -3.89 4.69 1.18
C HIS A 207 -2.71 4.31 0.26
N CYS A 208 -2.71 4.75 -0.99
CA CYS A 208 -1.74 4.27 -2.00
C CYS A 208 -0.30 4.64 -1.63
N ASN A 209 -0.11 5.74 -0.88
CA ASN A 209 1.17 6.18 -0.35
C ASN A 209 1.82 5.18 0.62
N GLU A 210 1.06 4.26 1.21
CA GLU A 210 1.60 3.31 2.18
C GLU A 210 2.51 2.25 1.50
N CYS A 211 2.34 2.04 0.20
CA CYS A 211 3.19 1.18 -0.64
C CYS A 211 3.97 1.98 -1.69
N HIS A 212 3.35 2.96 -2.36
CA HIS A 212 3.97 3.71 -3.46
C HIS A 212 4.90 4.85 -3.00
N THR A 213 5.52 4.72 -1.83
CA THR A 213 6.52 5.65 -1.31
C THR A 213 7.59 4.89 -0.54
N THR A 214 8.83 5.36 -0.63
CA THR A 214 9.95 4.81 0.12
C THR A 214 9.82 5.12 1.61
N ARG A 215 9.96 4.10 2.45
CA ARG A 215 10.09 4.24 3.91
C ARG A 215 11.54 4.32 4.33
N ASP A 216 11.80 5.06 5.41
CA ASP A 216 13.13 5.08 6.03
C ASP A 216 13.33 3.91 7.01
N SER A 217 14.49 3.87 7.68
CA SER A 217 14.84 2.82 8.63
C SER A 217 13.96 2.78 9.89
N LEU A 218 13.18 3.82 10.15
CA LEU A 218 12.18 3.86 11.23
C LEU A 218 10.78 3.50 10.73
N GLY A 219 10.65 3.08 9.46
CA GLY A 219 9.38 2.72 8.83
C GLY A 219 8.51 3.94 8.51
N GLY A 220 9.03 5.15 8.68
CA GLY A 220 8.32 6.39 8.43
C GLY A 220 8.31 6.77 6.96
N ILE A 221 7.28 7.50 6.54
CA ILE A 221 7.18 8.11 5.21
C ILE A 221 7.56 9.59 5.33
N ALA A 222 8.52 10.02 4.52
CA ALA A 222 8.90 11.43 4.46
C ALA A 222 7.87 12.22 3.63
N PRO A 223 7.32 13.36 4.13
CA PRO A 223 6.26 14.10 3.45
C PRO A 223 6.59 14.54 2.01
N GLU A 224 7.86 14.82 1.74
CA GLU A 224 8.35 15.26 0.43
C GLU A 224 8.43 14.14 -0.61
N ARG A 225 8.28 12.87 -0.20
CA ARG A 225 8.40 11.68 -1.06
C ARG A 225 7.04 11.09 -1.44
N HIS A 226 6.03 11.94 -1.58
CA HIS A 226 4.66 11.51 -1.88
C HIS A 226 4.56 10.83 -3.25
N LEU A 227 4.17 9.55 -3.24
CA LEU A 227 3.94 8.70 -4.41
C LEU A 227 5.17 8.58 -5.33
N THR A 228 6.37 8.55 -4.76
CA THR A 228 7.64 8.47 -5.51
C THR A 228 8.13 7.03 -5.76
N GLY A 229 7.32 6.04 -5.41
CA GLY A 229 7.70 4.63 -5.48
C GLY A 229 8.67 4.21 -4.38
N GLY A 230 8.86 2.90 -4.27
CA GLY A 230 9.74 2.28 -3.29
C GLY A 230 9.59 0.76 -3.24
N GLN A 231 10.61 0.10 -2.70
CA GLN A 231 10.50 -1.31 -2.34
C GLN A 231 9.55 -1.45 -1.15
N ILE A 232 8.61 -2.40 -1.23
CA ILE A 232 7.71 -2.77 -0.16
C ILE A 232 8.47 -3.75 0.75
N PRO A 233 8.79 -3.35 1.99
CA PRO A 233 9.53 -4.22 2.90
C PRO A 233 8.78 -5.54 3.14
N GLN A 234 9.52 -6.64 3.31
CA GLN A 234 9.04 -8.02 3.60
C GLN A 234 8.24 -8.70 2.49
N LEU A 235 7.63 -7.95 1.57
CA LEU A 235 6.97 -8.52 0.39
C LEU A 235 7.93 -8.69 -0.79
N ASP A 236 9.12 -8.08 -0.72
CA ASP A 236 10.13 -8.12 -1.79
C ASP A 236 9.57 -7.69 -3.15
N TRP A 237 8.62 -6.75 -3.17
CA TRP A 237 8.09 -6.17 -4.41
C TRP A 237 8.44 -4.69 -4.49
N TYR A 238 8.60 -4.16 -5.69
CA TYR A 238 8.76 -2.72 -5.91
C TYR A 238 7.42 -2.11 -6.35
N ALA A 239 6.92 -1.16 -5.56
CA ALA A 239 5.80 -0.32 -5.92
C ALA A 239 6.32 0.87 -6.76
N PRO A 240 5.87 1.04 -8.02
CA PRO A 240 6.36 2.11 -8.88
C PRO A 240 5.97 3.50 -8.37
N ASP A 241 6.74 4.51 -8.77
CA ASP A 241 6.27 5.91 -8.72
C ASP A 241 4.99 6.05 -9.54
N LEU A 242 3.97 6.74 -9.01
CA LEU A 242 2.66 6.85 -9.65
C LEU A 242 2.49 8.06 -10.58
N SER A 243 3.52 8.88 -10.73
CA SER A 243 3.49 10.01 -11.67
C SER A 243 3.50 9.50 -13.10
N THR A 244 2.57 10.03 -13.90
CA THR A 244 2.48 9.76 -15.35
C THR A 244 3.31 10.75 -16.18
N GLN A 245 3.98 11.70 -15.52
CA GLN A 245 4.76 12.75 -16.16
C GLN A 245 6.19 12.27 -16.43
N ALA A 246 6.95 13.08 -17.17
CA ALA A 246 8.33 12.76 -17.55
C ALA A 246 9.17 12.28 -16.36
N GLY A 247 9.82 11.12 -16.52
CA GLY A 247 10.66 10.50 -15.51
C GLY A 247 9.92 9.81 -14.36
N GLY A 248 8.59 9.88 -14.33
CA GLY A 248 7.75 9.16 -13.38
C GLY A 248 7.67 7.65 -13.67
N GLY A 249 7.21 6.89 -12.68
CA GLY A 249 7.10 5.42 -12.79
C GLY A 249 5.93 4.95 -13.64
N LEU A 250 5.04 5.85 -14.05
CA LEU A 250 3.96 5.62 -15.02
C LEU A 250 4.10 6.56 -16.24
N ASP A 251 5.31 7.02 -16.56
CA ASP A 251 5.56 7.90 -17.70
C ASP A 251 4.92 7.34 -19.00
N GLY A 252 4.14 8.17 -19.67
CA GLY A 252 3.42 7.82 -20.90
C GLY A 252 2.17 6.96 -20.71
N TRP A 253 1.70 6.74 -19.48
CA TRP A 253 0.38 6.14 -19.21
C TRP A 253 -0.74 7.16 -19.41
N ARG A 254 -1.85 6.71 -20.01
CA ARG A 254 -3.08 7.49 -20.14
C ARG A 254 -3.99 7.21 -18.96
N ALA A 255 -4.95 8.11 -18.70
CA ALA A 255 -5.99 7.90 -17.68
C ALA A 255 -6.68 6.54 -17.83
N GLN A 256 -7.02 6.17 -19.07
CA GLN A 256 -7.67 4.89 -19.34
C GLN A 256 -6.79 3.69 -18.99
N ASP A 257 -5.47 3.78 -19.17
CA ASP A 257 -4.57 2.68 -18.81
C ASP A 257 -4.56 2.45 -17.28
N ILE A 258 -4.73 3.53 -16.49
CA ILE A 258 -4.87 3.47 -15.03
C ILE A 258 -6.23 2.86 -14.66
N VAL A 259 -7.31 3.36 -15.26
CA VAL A 259 -8.68 2.85 -15.02
C VAL A 259 -8.76 1.36 -15.33
N ASP A 260 -8.26 0.93 -16.49
CA ASP A 260 -8.27 -0.47 -16.92
C ASP A 260 -7.51 -1.37 -15.94
N LEU A 261 -6.31 -0.94 -15.52
CA LEU A 261 -5.50 -1.68 -14.54
C LEU A 261 -6.22 -1.83 -13.20
N LEU A 262 -6.76 -0.74 -12.66
CA LEU A 262 -7.42 -0.76 -11.35
C LEU A 262 -8.75 -1.52 -11.38
N LYS A 263 -9.46 -1.50 -12.52
CA LYS A 263 -10.76 -2.16 -12.70
C LYS A 263 -10.65 -3.65 -13.03
N THR A 264 -9.65 -4.03 -13.83
CA THR A 264 -9.58 -5.38 -14.42
C THR A 264 -8.32 -6.14 -14.04
N GLY A 265 -7.30 -5.44 -13.53
CA GLY A 265 -5.97 -5.98 -13.30
C GLY A 265 -5.06 -5.96 -14.52
N GLN A 266 -5.53 -5.47 -15.67
CA GLN A 266 -4.77 -5.41 -16.92
C GLN A 266 -4.98 -4.09 -17.64
N SER A 267 -3.96 -3.62 -18.35
CA SER A 267 -4.03 -2.47 -19.25
C SER A 267 -3.11 -2.68 -20.46
N ALA A 268 -3.17 -1.76 -21.43
CA ALA A 268 -2.24 -1.76 -22.56
C ALA A 268 -0.76 -1.57 -22.15
N LYS A 269 -0.50 -1.12 -20.91
CA LYS A 269 0.84 -0.83 -20.39
C LYS A 269 1.40 -1.94 -19.50
N GLY A 270 0.56 -2.84 -19.00
CA GLY A 270 0.98 -3.91 -18.12
C GLY A 270 -0.17 -4.54 -17.35
N THR A 271 0.19 -5.40 -16.40
CA THR A 271 -0.74 -6.21 -15.60
C THR A 271 -0.35 -6.10 -14.14
N ALA A 272 -1.33 -6.08 -13.24
CA ALA A 272 -1.10 -6.11 -11.81
C ALA A 272 -0.63 -7.51 -11.37
N PHE A 273 0.37 -7.56 -10.50
CA PHE A 273 0.95 -8.79 -9.94
C PHE A 273 1.28 -8.58 -8.46
N GLY A 274 1.55 -9.68 -7.75
CA GLY A 274 1.91 -9.66 -6.33
C GLY A 274 0.88 -8.89 -5.48
N PRO A 275 1.32 -8.02 -4.55
CA PRO A 275 0.43 -7.26 -3.68
C PRO A 275 -0.57 -6.38 -4.43
N MET A 276 -0.21 -5.84 -5.59
CA MET A 276 -1.14 -5.02 -6.36
C MET A 276 -2.25 -5.87 -6.99
N ALA A 277 -1.99 -7.13 -7.34
CA ALA A 277 -3.04 -8.04 -7.78
C ALA A 277 -4.06 -8.29 -6.65
N ASP A 278 -3.60 -8.43 -5.41
CA ASP A 278 -4.49 -8.55 -4.25
C ASP A 278 -5.32 -7.30 -4.02
N VAL A 279 -4.71 -6.11 -4.11
CA VAL A 279 -5.43 -4.82 -4.02
C VAL A 279 -6.49 -4.71 -5.10
N VAL A 280 -6.19 -5.09 -6.35
CA VAL A 280 -7.19 -5.09 -7.43
C VAL A 280 -8.31 -6.08 -7.12
N ARG A 281 -7.95 -7.30 -6.72
CA ARG A 281 -8.91 -8.37 -6.44
C ARG A 281 -9.85 -8.02 -5.29
N ASN A 282 -9.35 -7.43 -4.21
CA ASN A 282 -10.12 -7.25 -2.98
C ASN A 282 -10.75 -5.86 -2.85
N SER A 283 -10.23 -4.86 -3.60
CA SER A 283 -10.59 -3.45 -3.42
C SER A 283 -10.87 -2.74 -4.75
N THR A 284 -9.84 -2.45 -5.57
CA THR A 284 -9.99 -1.40 -6.60
C THR A 284 -10.91 -1.79 -7.75
N GLN A 285 -11.10 -3.09 -8.03
CA GLN A 285 -12.08 -3.53 -9.03
C GLN A 285 -13.54 -3.18 -8.66
N HIS A 286 -13.79 -2.88 -7.38
CA HIS A 286 -15.10 -2.52 -6.85
C HIS A 286 -15.33 -1.01 -6.79
N LEU A 287 -14.32 -0.19 -7.13
CA LEU A 287 -14.52 1.25 -7.28
C LEU A 287 -15.56 1.52 -8.38
N SER A 288 -16.40 2.52 -8.15
CA SER A 288 -17.28 3.02 -9.20
C SER A 288 -16.46 3.61 -10.35
N ASP A 289 -17.01 3.63 -11.57
CA ASP A 289 -16.32 4.22 -12.73
C ASP A 289 -15.95 5.70 -12.50
N ALA A 290 -16.78 6.43 -11.78
CA ALA A 290 -16.49 7.81 -11.39
C ALA A 290 -15.29 7.92 -10.44
N ASP A 291 -15.16 6.99 -9.49
CA ASP A 291 -14.04 6.98 -8.55
C ASP A 291 -12.74 6.48 -9.20
N LEU A 292 -12.82 5.51 -10.12
CA LEU A 292 -11.68 5.08 -10.95
C LEU A 292 -11.14 6.24 -11.77
N GLN A 293 -12.04 6.98 -12.44
CA GLN A 293 -11.67 8.15 -13.22
C GLN A 293 -11.10 9.26 -12.32
N ALA A 294 -11.68 9.50 -11.14
CA ALA A 294 -11.16 10.46 -10.18
C ALA A 294 -9.73 10.12 -9.73
N VAL A 295 -9.45 8.84 -9.41
CA VAL A 295 -8.10 8.36 -9.09
C VAL A 295 -7.16 8.63 -10.26
N ALA A 296 -7.53 8.27 -11.49
CA ALA A 296 -6.71 8.52 -12.67
C ALA A 296 -6.42 10.02 -12.86
N THR A 297 -7.44 10.87 -12.72
CA THR A 297 -7.32 12.34 -12.82
C THR A 297 -6.37 12.91 -11.77
N TYR A 298 -6.39 12.40 -10.54
CA TYR A 298 -5.43 12.82 -9.51
C TYR A 298 -4.01 12.35 -9.84
N LEU A 299 -3.81 11.08 -10.22
CA LEU A 299 -2.48 10.54 -10.52
C LEU A 299 -1.82 11.25 -11.72
N GLN A 300 -2.61 11.59 -12.75
CA GLN A 300 -2.11 12.37 -13.90
C GLN A 300 -1.63 13.77 -13.53
N SER A 301 -2.09 14.32 -12.42
CA SER A 301 -1.70 15.65 -11.96
C SER A 301 -0.38 15.69 -11.18
N LEU A 302 0.18 14.51 -10.84
CA LEU A 302 1.43 14.42 -10.11
C LEU A 302 2.57 15.04 -10.93
N PRO A 303 3.58 15.65 -10.29
CA PRO A 303 4.65 16.35 -11.00
C PRO A 303 5.62 15.38 -11.70
N PRO A 304 6.38 15.85 -12.71
CA PRO A 304 7.49 15.10 -13.27
C PRO A 304 8.56 14.79 -12.21
N ARG A 305 9.38 13.79 -12.48
CA ARG A 305 10.42 13.30 -11.56
C ARG A 305 11.80 13.42 -12.16
N PRO A 306 12.86 13.53 -11.33
CA PRO A 306 14.23 13.37 -11.81
C PRO A 306 14.39 12.02 -12.50
N GLN A 307 15.04 11.99 -13.66
CA GLN A 307 15.22 10.74 -14.37
C GLN A 307 16.08 9.76 -13.56
N PRO A 308 15.70 8.46 -13.51
CA PRO A 308 16.53 7.44 -12.91
C PRO A 308 17.92 7.39 -13.58
N VAL A 309 18.96 7.20 -12.79
CA VAL A 309 20.32 7.03 -13.32
C VAL A 309 20.42 5.66 -13.99
N THR A 310 20.71 5.64 -15.28
CA THR A 310 20.97 4.40 -16.03
C THR A 310 22.42 3.96 -15.81
N ALA A 311 22.63 2.78 -15.26
CA ALA A 311 23.95 2.16 -15.21
C ALA A 311 24.17 1.25 -16.44
N PRO A 312 25.26 1.42 -17.22
CA PRO A 312 25.54 0.57 -18.37
C PRO A 312 25.89 -0.86 -17.95
N PHE A 313 25.48 -1.85 -18.77
CA PHE A 313 25.90 -3.23 -18.59
C PHE A 313 27.31 -3.45 -19.10
N THR A 314 28.18 -3.97 -18.24
CA THR A 314 29.61 -4.08 -18.53
C THR A 314 30.03 -5.46 -19.07
N GLN A 315 29.09 -6.34 -19.48
CA GLN A 315 29.43 -7.71 -19.94
C GLN A 315 28.66 -8.16 -21.19
N ALA A 316 29.22 -7.94 -22.37
CA ALA A 316 28.63 -8.34 -23.66
C ALA A 316 28.23 -9.83 -23.75
N ALA A 317 29.04 -10.74 -23.19
CA ALA A 317 28.76 -12.19 -23.22
C ALA A 317 27.50 -12.59 -22.44
N SER A 318 27.22 -11.91 -21.31
CA SER A 318 26.03 -12.15 -20.50
C SER A 318 24.76 -11.64 -21.18
N HIS A 319 24.88 -10.64 -22.06
CA HIS A 319 23.75 -10.11 -22.85
C HIS A 319 23.35 -11.07 -23.97
N GLU A 320 24.34 -11.67 -24.66
CA GLU A 320 24.08 -12.69 -25.68
C GLU A 320 23.40 -13.94 -25.08
N GLN A 321 23.90 -14.44 -23.95
CA GLN A 321 23.28 -15.54 -23.22
C GLN A 321 21.83 -15.22 -22.83
N GLY A 322 21.59 -14.01 -22.31
CA GLY A 322 20.24 -13.55 -21.97
C GLY A 322 19.28 -13.53 -23.17
N GLY A 323 19.75 -13.07 -24.32
CA GLY A 323 18.97 -13.07 -25.57
C GLY A 323 18.65 -14.48 -26.09
N GLN A 324 19.60 -15.42 -25.99
CA GLN A 324 19.36 -16.82 -26.35
C GLN A 324 18.31 -17.47 -25.42
N LEU A 325 18.43 -17.24 -24.11
CA LEU A 325 17.45 -17.72 -23.13
C LEU A 325 16.06 -17.12 -23.39
N TYR A 326 15.99 -15.82 -23.67
CA TYR A 326 14.73 -15.14 -24.01
C TYR A 326 14.05 -15.80 -25.22
N ALA A 327 14.81 -16.00 -26.30
CA ALA A 327 14.30 -16.62 -27.52
C ALA A 327 13.79 -18.05 -27.29
N GLN A 328 14.40 -18.80 -26.38
CA GLN A 328 14.03 -20.20 -26.10
C GLN A 328 12.87 -20.35 -25.11
N ARG A 329 12.67 -19.40 -24.20
CA ARG A 329 11.79 -19.59 -23.02
C ARG A 329 10.71 -18.53 -22.85
N CYS A 330 10.89 -17.34 -23.43
CA CYS A 330 10.05 -16.18 -23.15
C CYS A 330 9.33 -15.66 -24.39
N ALA A 331 9.98 -15.71 -25.56
CA ALA A 331 9.52 -15.09 -26.79
C ALA A 331 8.20 -15.67 -27.35
N ASP A 332 7.86 -16.91 -27.01
CA ASP A 332 6.60 -17.54 -27.45
C ASP A 332 5.37 -16.84 -26.88
N CYS A 333 5.47 -16.28 -25.67
CA CYS A 333 4.39 -15.51 -25.04
C CYS A 333 4.60 -14.00 -25.19
N HIS A 334 5.83 -13.52 -24.95
CA HIS A 334 6.12 -12.08 -24.92
C HIS A 334 6.53 -11.49 -26.27
N GLY A 335 6.60 -12.31 -27.33
CA GLY A 335 7.02 -11.90 -28.66
C GLY A 335 8.53 -11.68 -28.77
N LYS A 336 9.08 -11.76 -29.99
CA LYS A 336 10.51 -11.49 -30.23
C LYS A 336 10.89 -10.03 -30.00
N ASP A 337 9.90 -9.15 -30.08
CA ASP A 337 10.01 -7.70 -29.90
C ASP A 337 9.52 -7.23 -28.53
N GLY A 338 9.20 -8.16 -27.62
CA GLY A 338 8.80 -7.82 -26.24
C GLY A 338 7.45 -7.14 -26.13
N ARG A 339 6.65 -7.06 -27.21
CA ARG A 339 5.35 -6.37 -27.18
C ARG A 339 4.22 -7.22 -26.59
N GLY A 340 4.45 -8.51 -26.38
CA GLY A 340 3.46 -9.44 -25.89
C GLY A 340 2.25 -9.58 -26.83
N VAL A 341 1.12 -9.98 -26.25
CA VAL A 341 -0.16 -10.11 -26.95
C VAL A 341 -1.17 -9.28 -26.15
N ALA A 342 -1.73 -8.25 -26.76
CA ALA A 342 -2.63 -7.31 -26.10
C ALA A 342 -3.77 -8.04 -25.36
N GLY A 343 -3.94 -7.74 -24.08
CA GLY A 343 -4.96 -8.34 -23.20
C GLY A 343 -4.68 -9.78 -22.74
N VAL A 344 -3.55 -10.36 -23.13
CA VAL A 344 -3.20 -11.76 -22.82
C VAL A 344 -1.82 -11.84 -22.15
N TYR A 345 -0.78 -11.38 -22.85
CA TYR A 345 0.59 -11.35 -22.34
C TYR A 345 1.07 -9.90 -22.32
N PRO A 346 1.41 -9.35 -21.15
CA PRO A 346 1.77 -7.94 -21.04
C PRO A 346 3.03 -7.64 -21.86
N PRO A 347 3.17 -6.40 -22.37
CA PRO A 347 4.42 -5.98 -22.98
C PRO A 347 5.52 -6.01 -21.92
N LEU A 348 6.72 -6.42 -22.34
CA LEU A 348 7.96 -6.26 -21.60
C LEU A 348 8.71 -5.00 -22.04
N ASP A 349 8.54 -4.59 -23.29
CA ASP A 349 9.04 -3.32 -23.83
C ASP A 349 8.27 -2.14 -23.24
N GLY A 350 8.99 -1.18 -22.66
CA GLY A 350 8.43 0.02 -22.03
C GLY A 350 7.63 -0.26 -20.75
N ASN A 351 7.67 -1.47 -20.22
CA ASN A 351 6.93 -1.84 -19.01
C ASN A 351 7.69 -1.38 -17.76
N THR A 352 7.04 -0.56 -16.95
CA THR A 352 7.67 0.08 -15.79
C THR A 352 7.95 -0.89 -14.66
N SER A 353 7.23 -2.01 -14.58
CA SER A 353 7.58 -3.12 -13.68
C SER A 353 8.85 -3.86 -14.12
N VAL A 354 9.18 -3.83 -15.42
CA VAL A 354 10.44 -4.37 -15.93
C VAL A 354 11.57 -3.39 -15.69
N THR A 355 11.34 -2.08 -15.88
CA THR A 355 12.39 -1.05 -15.85
C THR A 355 12.59 -0.37 -14.51
N GLU A 356 11.85 -0.76 -13.47
CA GLU A 356 11.99 -0.17 -12.14
C GLU A 356 13.43 -0.30 -11.57
N PRO A 357 13.84 0.61 -10.66
CA PRO A 357 15.25 0.79 -10.30
C PRO A 357 15.99 -0.46 -9.79
N THR A 358 15.32 -1.38 -9.10
CA THR A 358 15.92 -2.53 -8.41
C THR A 358 16.01 -3.80 -9.26
N GLY A 359 15.10 -3.97 -10.22
CA GLY A 359 14.93 -5.22 -10.99
C GLY A 359 14.21 -6.34 -10.26
N ILE A 360 13.79 -6.12 -9.01
CA ILE A 360 13.16 -7.12 -8.16
C ILE A 360 11.87 -7.68 -8.76
N ASN A 361 11.06 -6.83 -9.40
CA ASN A 361 9.78 -7.25 -9.97
C ASN A 361 9.99 -8.26 -11.12
N ALA A 362 10.94 -7.97 -12.02
CA ALA A 362 11.28 -8.84 -13.14
C ALA A 362 11.95 -10.14 -12.65
N ILE A 363 12.87 -10.05 -11.69
CA ILE A 363 13.51 -11.22 -11.06
C ILE A 363 12.45 -12.15 -10.49
N ARG A 364 11.54 -11.61 -9.67
CA ARG A 364 10.47 -12.41 -9.04
C ARG A 364 9.53 -13.01 -10.06
N SER A 365 9.11 -12.24 -11.06
CA SER A 365 8.23 -12.75 -12.12
C SER A 365 8.86 -13.93 -12.87
N VAL A 366 10.17 -13.88 -13.15
CA VAL A 366 10.88 -15.01 -13.78
C VAL A 366 11.02 -16.20 -12.82
N LEU A 367 11.39 -15.97 -11.56
CA LEU A 367 11.60 -17.05 -10.60
C LEU A 367 10.28 -17.76 -10.24
N LEU A 368 9.27 -16.99 -9.86
CA LEU A 368 8.06 -17.47 -9.22
C LEU A 368 6.87 -17.55 -10.18
N GLY A 369 6.98 -16.99 -11.38
CA GLY A 369 5.84 -16.86 -12.28
C GLY A 369 4.79 -15.94 -11.69
N GLY A 370 3.53 -16.17 -12.05
CA GLY A 370 2.41 -15.45 -11.43
C GLY A 370 1.17 -15.41 -12.29
N PHE A 371 0.13 -14.78 -11.73
CA PHE A 371 -1.16 -14.58 -12.37
C PHE A 371 -1.58 -13.13 -12.20
N ALA A 372 -2.24 -12.59 -13.22
CA ALA A 372 -3.07 -11.39 -13.04
C ALA A 372 -4.20 -11.70 -12.03
N PRO A 373 -4.78 -10.69 -11.37
CA PRO A 373 -5.93 -10.93 -10.51
C PRO A 373 -7.13 -11.40 -11.33
N ALA A 374 -7.89 -12.34 -10.78
CA ALA A 374 -9.18 -12.72 -11.33
C ALA A 374 -10.21 -11.63 -10.97
N THR A 375 -10.76 -10.99 -11.99
CA THR A 375 -11.74 -9.90 -11.85
C THR A 375 -12.94 -10.15 -12.76
N ALA A 376 -14.00 -9.33 -12.63
CA ALA A 376 -15.12 -9.39 -13.58
C ALA A 376 -14.67 -9.10 -15.03
N GLY A 377 -13.68 -8.23 -15.22
CA GLY A 377 -13.10 -7.90 -16.53
C GLY A 377 -12.02 -8.87 -17.02
N ASN A 378 -11.53 -9.75 -16.15
CA ASN A 378 -10.51 -10.76 -16.45
C ASN A 378 -10.72 -12.02 -15.60
N PRO A 379 -11.77 -12.81 -15.86
CA PRO A 379 -12.18 -13.88 -14.96
C PRO A 379 -11.25 -15.10 -14.99
N GLN A 380 -10.48 -15.29 -16.07
CA GLN A 380 -9.59 -16.43 -16.29
C GLN A 380 -8.22 -15.94 -16.79
N PRO A 381 -7.40 -15.35 -15.91
CA PRO A 381 -6.11 -14.80 -16.29
C PRO A 381 -5.12 -15.89 -16.72
N TYR A 382 -4.34 -15.61 -17.76
CA TYR A 382 -3.20 -16.46 -18.14
C TYR A 382 -2.07 -16.34 -17.10
N SER A 383 -1.32 -17.44 -16.94
CA SER A 383 -0.21 -17.53 -16.00
C SER A 383 1.14 -17.34 -16.68
N MET A 384 2.08 -16.70 -15.98
CA MET A 384 3.49 -16.79 -16.28
C MET A 384 4.08 -18.02 -15.58
N PRO A 385 4.78 -18.93 -16.29
CA PRO A 385 5.37 -20.10 -15.66
C PRO A 385 6.57 -19.73 -14.75
N PRO A 386 6.77 -20.44 -13.63
CA PRO A 386 7.93 -20.24 -12.75
C PRO A 386 9.18 -20.91 -13.35
N PHE A 387 10.32 -20.23 -13.31
CA PHE A 387 11.61 -20.76 -13.79
C PHE A 387 12.63 -21.01 -12.68
N ALA A 388 12.30 -20.78 -11.41
CA ALA A 388 13.24 -20.96 -10.29
C ALA A 388 13.95 -22.32 -10.31
N GLN A 389 13.25 -23.41 -10.63
CA GLN A 389 13.86 -24.76 -10.61
C GLN A 389 14.68 -25.08 -11.88
N SER A 390 14.45 -24.36 -12.98
CA SER A 390 15.06 -24.67 -14.29
C SER A 390 16.20 -23.73 -14.68
N LEU A 391 16.27 -22.54 -14.08
CA LEU A 391 17.27 -21.52 -14.40
C LEU A 391 18.13 -21.21 -13.16
N SER A 392 19.45 -21.19 -13.36
CA SER A 392 20.39 -20.75 -12.33
C SER A 392 20.28 -19.25 -12.07
N ASP A 393 20.85 -18.75 -10.97
CA ASP A 393 20.91 -17.30 -10.70
C ASP A 393 21.60 -16.53 -11.82
N LYS A 394 22.61 -17.14 -12.45
CA LYS A 394 23.31 -16.56 -13.59
C LYS A 394 22.39 -16.46 -14.81
N ASP A 395 21.59 -17.49 -15.08
CA ASP A 395 20.66 -17.50 -16.22
C ASP A 395 19.54 -16.48 -16.03
N VAL A 396 18.95 -16.42 -14.83
CA VAL A 396 17.92 -15.44 -14.49
C VAL A 396 18.49 -14.03 -14.59
N ALA A 397 19.68 -13.77 -14.04
CA ALA A 397 20.30 -12.46 -14.12
C ALA A 397 20.58 -12.05 -15.57
N ALA A 398 21.02 -12.99 -16.42
CA ALA A 398 21.27 -12.75 -17.84
C ALA A 398 19.98 -12.40 -18.60
N VAL A 399 18.91 -13.21 -18.47
CA VAL A 399 17.65 -12.97 -19.20
C VAL A 399 16.93 -11.71 -18.72
N VAL A 400 16.92 -11.45 -17.40
CA VAL A 400 16.31 -10.23 -16.85
C VAL A 400 17.09 -8.99 -17.30
N SER A 401 18.43 -9.03 -17.29
CA SER A 401 19.26 -7.92 -17.77
C SER A 401 19.05 -7.66 -19.26
N TYR A 402 18.95 -8.72 -20.07
CA TYR A 402 18.63 -8.62 -21.49
C TYR A 402 17.28 -7.92 -21.72
N ILE A 403 16.21 -8.36 -21.04
CA ILE A 403 14.87 -7.76 -21.15
C ILE A 403 14.91 -6.27 -20.75
N ARG A 404 15.60 -5.94 -19.65
CA ARG A 404 15.73 -4.58 -19.10
C ARG A 404 16.50 -3.59 -19.99
N GLN A 405 17.20 -4.08 -21.01
CA GLN A 405 18.07 -3.29 -21.89
C GLN A 405 17.76 -3.46 -23.38
N SER A 406 16.76 -4.29 -23.70
CA SER A 406 16.30 -4.52 -25.06
C SER A 406 15.19 -3.54 -25.45
N TRP A 407 15.01 -3.38 -26.75
CA TRP A 407 13.95 -2.55 -27.34
C TRP A 407 14.03 -1.09 -26.88
N SER A 408 12.98 -0.53 -26.28
CA SER A 408 12.99 0.82 -25.72
C SER A 408 13.47 0.87 -24.26
N ASN A 409 13.70 -0.28 -23.61
CA ASN A 409 14.07 -0.34 -22.21
C ASN A 409 15.49 0.19 -21.96
N LYS A 410 15.64 1.02 -20.93
CA LYS A 410 16.91 1.63 -20.52
C LYS A 410 17.10 1.48 -19.02
N ALA A 411 17.11 0.25 -18.51
CA ALA A 411 17.27 -0.02 -17.08
C ALA A 411 18.62 -0.67 -16.75
N ALA A 412 19.06 -0.48 -15.50
CA ALA A 412 20.27 -1.11 -15.01
C ALA A 412 20.15 -2.64 -15.06
N ALA A 413 21.24 -3.32 -15.38
CA ALA A 413 21.30 -4.77 -15.32
C ALA A 413 21.22 -5.27 -13.87
N VAL A 414 20.85 -6.54 -13.72
CA VAL A 414 20.84 -7.25 -12.45
C VAL A 414 21.97 -8.27 -12.39
N GLN A 415 22.48 -8.55 -11.19
CA GLN A 415 23.56 -9.50 -10.94
C GLN A 415 23.00 -10.83 -10.41
N PRO A 416 23.76 -11.94 -10.53
CA PRO A 416 23.37 -13.22 -9.93
C PRO A 416 23.12 -13.13 -8.42
N ALA A 417 23.87 -12.28 -7.72
CA ALA A 417 23.67 -12.04 -6.29
C ALA A 417 22.30 -11.41 -5.98
N ASP A 418 21.82 -10.51 -6.85
CA ASP A 418 20.48 -9.91 -6.71
C ASP A 418 19.40 -10.98 -6.84
N VAL A 419 19.57 -11.94 -7.76
CA VAL A 419 18.65 -13.08 -7.92
C VAL A 419 18.69 -13.99 -6.69
N GLY A 420 19.89 -14.31 -6.20
CA GLY A 420 20.08 -15.17 -5.03
C GLY A 420 19.37 -14.65 -3.78
N ASN A 421 19.30 -13.32 -3.61
CA ASN A 421 18.58 -12.68 -2.49
C ASN A 421 17.07 -12.98 -2.49
N TYR A 422 16.45 -13.17 -3.66
CA TYR A 422 15.00 -13.33 -3.81
C TYR A 422 14.56 -14.75 -4.20
N ARG A 423 15.52 -15.66 -4.45
CA ARG A 423 15.23 -17.05 -4.88
C ARG A 423 14.36 -17.83 -3.90
N ASN A 424 14.53 -17.56 -2.61
CA ASN A 424 13.82 -18.26 -1.54
C ASN A 424 12.66 -17.43 -0.98
N THR A 425 12.28 -16.32 -1.61
CA THR A 425 11.11 -15.60 -1.15
C THR A 425 9.87 -16.48 -1.36
N PRO A 426 9.00 -16.63 -0.33
CA PRO A 426 7.77 -17.38 -0.48
C PRO A 426 6.91 -16.87 -1.65
N VAL A 427 6.17 -17.81 -2.25
CA VAL A 427 5.13 -17.48 -3.24
C VAL A 427 3.92 -16.93 -2.46
N ASP A 428 3.39 -15.81 -2.95
CA ASP A 428 2.25 -15.08 -2.36
C ASP A 428 0.94 -15.89 -2.36
#